data_AF-A0A3S4LUJ6-F1
#
_entry.id   AF-A0A3S4LUJ6-F1
#
_cell.length_a   1.000
_cell.length_b   1.000
_cell.length_c   1.000
_cell.angle_alpha   90.00
_cell.angle_beta   90.00
_cell.angle_gamma   90.00
#
_symmetry.space_group_name_H-M   'P 1'
#
loop_
_entity.id
_entity.type
_entity.pdbx_description
1 polymer ?
#
loop_
_entity_poly.entity_id
_entity_poly.type
_entity_poly.pdbx_seq_one_letter_code
_entity_poly.pdbx_strand_id
1 'polypeptide(L)' 'MLIIQLTLAACATLILPLTTPAMMGDFSAVGGLLLVATGLRVCGIKMFPVVNMLPALLLAMPISAAWAMFFA' A
#
# COMPACT_ATOMS: atom_id res chain seq x y z
N MET A 1 10.93 12.98 -14.89
CA MET A 1 9.68 12.68 -14.17
C MET A 1 8.81 11.69 -14.93
N LEU A 2 8.43 11.96 -16.19
CA LEU A 2 7.59 11.05 -16.99
C LEU A 2 8.21 9.66 -17.21
N ILE A 3 9.51 9.60 -17.49
CA ILE A 3 10.24 8.34 -17.70
C ILE A 3 10.13 7.45 -16.45
N ILE A 4 10.37 8.01 -15.26
CA ILE A 4 10.33 7.29 -13.98
C ILE A 4 8.92 6.73 -13.72
N GLN A 5 7.88 7.52 -13.97
CA GLN A 5 6.49 7.08 -13.82
C GLN A 5 6.13 5.94 -14.78
N LEU A 6 6.56 6.04 -16.04
CA LEU A 6 6.35 4.99 -17.04
C LEU A 6 7.10 3.70 -16.68
N THR A 7 8.33 3.80 -16.15
CA THR A 7 9.09 2.63 -15.70
C THR A 7 8.43 1.98 -14.49
N LEU A 8 7.97 2.76 -13.51
CA LEU A 8 7.22 2.22 -12.37
C LEU A 8 5.90 1.57 -12.80
N ALA A 9 5.17 2.19 -13.73
CA ALA A 9 3.91 1.65 -14.25
C ALA A 9 4.12 0.32 -15.01
N ALA A 10 5.17 0.23 -15.83
CA ALA A 10 5.53 -1.02 -16.51
C ALA A 10 6.00 -2.11 -15.53
N CYS A 11 6.64 -1.74 -14.42
CA CYS A 11 6.99 -2.69 -13.37
C CYS A 11 5.75 -3.18 -12.60
N ALA A 12 4.77 -2.30 -12.39
CA ALA A 12 3.49 -2.66 -11.78
C ALA A 12 2.71 -3.69 -12.61
N THR A 13 2.77 -3.64 -13.94
CA THR A 13 2.13 -4.65 -14.80
C THR A 13 2.74 -6.05 -14.68
N LEU A 14 3.99 -6.16 -14.20
CA LEU A 14 4.61 -7.46 -13.89
C LEU A 14 4.18 -8.00 -12.53
N ILE A 15 3.81 -7.13 -11.59
CA ILE A 15 3.40 -7.50 -10.22
C ILE A 15 1.89 -7.78 -10.15
N LEU A 16 1.09 -7.04 -10.93
CA LEU A 16 -0.37 -7.19 -11.01
C LEU A 16 -0.89 -8.62 -11.27
N PRO A 17 -0.30 -9.45 -12.16
CA PRO A 17 -0.76 -10.83 -12.35
C PRO A 17 -0.46 -11.75 -11.17
N LEU A 18 0.49 -11.39 -10.29
CA LEU A 18 0.76 -12.11 -9.04
C LEU A 18 -0.07 -11.57 -7.86
N THR A 19 -0.71 -10.41 -7.99
CA THR A 19 -1.55 -9.86 -6.93
C THR A 19 -2.96 -10.44 -6.99
N THR A 20 -3.44 -10.95 -5.87
CA THR A 20 -4.82 -11.44 -5.75
C THR A 20 -5.78 -10.27 -5.46
N PRO A 21 -7.09 -10.41 -5.74
CA PRO A 21 -8.09 -9.38 -5.42
C PRO A 21 -8.12 -9.02 -3.93
N ALA A 22 -7.88 -10.01 -3.06
CA ALA A 22 -7.77 -9.82 -1.61
C ALA A 22 -6.59 -8.92 -1.23
N MET A 23 -5.41 -9.17 -1.83
CA MET A 23 -4.19 -8.40 -1.58
C MET A 23 -4.30 -6.94 -2.04
N MET A 24 -5.02 -6.68 -3.14
CA MET A 24 -5.35 -5.30 -3.54
C MET A 24 -6.30 -4.61 -2.55
N GLY A 25 -7.27 -5.35 -2.00
CA GLY A 25 -8.17 -4.87 -0.96
C GLY A 25 -7.42 -4.45 0.31
N ASP A 26 -6.52 -5.29 0.80
CA ASP A 26 -5.72 -5.02 2.00
C ASP A 26 -4.78 -3.82 1.80
N PHE A 27 -4.12 -3.73 0.64
CA PHE A 27 -3.28 -2.57 0.29
C PHE A 27 -4.10 -1.27 0.23
N SER A 28 -5.28 -1.31 -0.38
CA SER A 28 -6.18 -0.16 -0.49
C SER A 28 -6.70 0.30 0.88
N ALA A 29 -7.06 -0.65 1.77
CA ALA A 29 -7.51 -0.35 3.12
C ALA A 29 -6.42 0.34 3.96
N VAL A 30 -5.20 -0.20 3.94
CA VAL A 30 -4.04 0.40 4.65
C VAL A 30 -3.68 1.77 4.05
N GLY A 31 -3.72 1.90 2.73
CA GLY A 31 -3.48 3.16 2.02
C GLY A 31 -4.52 4.23 2.34
N GLY A 32 -5.79 3.86 2.42
CA GLY A 32 -6.87 4.75 2.83
C GLY A 32 -6.71 5.25 4.26
N LEU A 33 -6.36 4.35 5.20
CA LEU A 33 -6.09 4.73 6.59
C LEU A 33 -4.89 5.69 6.70
N LEU A 34 -3.83 5.45 5.92
CA LEU A 34 -2.68 6.35 5.82
C LEU A 34 -3.07 7.73 5.29
N LEU A 35 -3.96 7.81 4.29
CA LEU A 35 -4.45 9.08 3.75
C LEU A 35 -5.23 9.86 4.81
N VAL A 36 -6.07 9.19 5.60
CA VAL A 36 -6.80 9.79 6.74
C VAL A 36 -5.82 10.29 7.80
N ALA A 37 -4.85 9.47 8.21
CA ALA A 37 -3.83 9.85 9.18
C ALA A 37 -2.98 11.04 8.70
N THR A 38 -2.69 11.09 7.40
CA THR A 38 -1.98 12.21 6.76
C THR A 38 -2.83 13.47 6.75
N GLY A 39 -4.12 13.37 6.40
CA GLY A 39 -5.06 14.49 6.44
C GLY A 39 -5.19 15.08 7.85
N LEU A 40 -5.32 14.23 8.87
CA LEU A 40 -5.36 14.65 10.28
C LEU A 40 -4.07 15.35 10.72
N ARG A 41 -2.92 14.89 10.21
CA ARG A 41 -1.62 15.53 10.46
C ARG A 41 -1.51 16.89 9.77
N VAL A 42 -1.92 16.99 8.50
CA VAL A 42 -1.87 18.26 7.73
C VAL A 42 -2.79 19.30 8.34
N CYS A 43 -3.96 18.90 8.85
CA CYS A 43 -4.88 19.78 9.58
C CYS A 43 -4.40 20.13 11.00
N GLY A 44 -3.28 19.59 11.47
CA GLY A 44 -2.70 19.93 12.78
C GLY A 44 -3.48 19.41 13.99
N ILE A 45 -4.47 18.54 13.81
CA ILE A 45 -5.31 18.01 14.91
C ILE A 45 -4.50 17.03 15.78
N LYS A 46 -3.67 16.19 15.15
CA LYS A 46 -2.76 15.28 15.86
C LYS A 46 -1.56 14.93 14.99
N MET A 47 -0.36 15.08 15.57
CA MET A 47 0.90 14.78 14.90
C MET A 47 1.13 13.27 14.85
N PHE A 48 0.67 12.64 13.77
CA PHE A 48 0.98 11.24 13.48
C PHE A 48 2.29 11.14 12.70
N PRO A 49 3.22 10.24 13.07
CA PRO A 49 4.41 9.95 12.28
C PRO A 49 4.02 9.10 11.05
N VAL A 50 3.40 9.74 10.04
CA VAL A 50 2.93 9.10 8.80
C VAL A 50 4.02 8.28 8.11
N VAL A 51 5.28 8.74 8.18
CA VAL A 51 6.43 8.02 7.59
C VAL A 51 6.64 6.67 8.27
N ASN A 52 6.41 6.55 9.59
CA ASN A 52 6.49 5.27 10.30
C ASN A 52 5.33 4.32 9.97
N MET A 53 4.28 4.81 9.30
CA MET A 53 3.14 4.01 8.87
C MET A 53 3.30 3.52 7.41
N LEU A 54 4.22 4.10 6.62
CA LEU A 54 4.56 3.62 5.26
C LEU A 54 5.05 2.16 5.21
N PRO A 55 5.84 1.64 6.18
CA PRO A 55 6.24 0.24 6.20
C PRO A 55 5.05 -0.73 6.23
N ALA A 56 3.89 -0.31 6.75
CA ALA A 56 2.69 -1.13 6.77
C ALA A 56 2.19 -1.47 5.36
N LEU A 57 2.36 -0.58 4.38
CA LEU A 57 2.00 -0.84 2.97
C LEU A 57 2.92 -1.88 2.33
N LEU A 58 4.21 -1.82 2.64
CA LEU A 58 5.21 -2.80 2.18
C LEU A 58 4.98 -4.17 2.81
N LEU A 59 4.53 -4.21 4.06
CA LEU A 59 4.24 -5.44 4.80
C LEU A 59 2.87 -6.05 4.44
N ALA A 60 1.88 -5.25 4.06
CA ALA A 60 0.55 -5.73 3.68
C ALA A 60 0.61 -6.73 2.50
N MET A 61 1.41 -6.43 1.47
CA MET A 61 1.56 -7.29 0.28
C MET A 61 2.10 -8.70 0.58
N PRO A 62 3.24 -8.91 1.26
CA PRO A 62 3.73 -10.24 1.60
C PRO A 62 2.87 -10.96 2.64
N ILE A 63 2.25 -10.23 3.57
CA ILE A 63 1.36 -10.83 4.58
C ILE A 63 0.08 -11.37 3.93
N SER A 64 -0.55 -10.62 3.01
CA SER A 64 -1.71 -11.09 2.26
C SER A 64 -1.35 -12.25 1.30
N ALA A 65 -0.16 -12.23 0.70
CA ALA A 65 0.34 -13.35 -0.12
C ALA A 65 0.55 -14.63 0.72
N ALA A 66 1.14 -14.51 1.91
CA ALA A 66 1.28 -15.63 2.84
C ALA A 66 -0.09 -16.14 3.32
N TRP A 67 -1.03 -15.24 3.60
CA TRP A 67 -2.39 -15.61 3.98
C TRP A 67 -3.12 -16.37 2.88
N ALA A 68 -3.02 -15.91 1.62
CA ALA A 68 -3.59 -16.60 0.47
C ALA A 68 -2.93 -17.96 0.17
N MET A 69 -1.68 -18.17 0.58
CA MET A 69 -0.99 -19.46 0.41
C MET A 69 -1.32 -20.48 1.50
N PHE A 70 -1.60 -20.01 2.73
CA PHE A 70 -1.83 -20.89 3.89
C PHE A 70 -3.32 -21.12 4.24
N PHE A 71 -4.21 -20.17 3.94
CA PHE A 71 -5.61 -20.20 4.38
C PHE A 71 -6.66 -20.15 3.26
N ALA A 72 -6.27 -19.97 1.99
CA ALA A 72 -7.17 -19.99 0.82
C ALA A 72 -6.84 -21.19 -0.08
#